data_AF-A0ABC8ALZ2-F1
#
_entry.id   AF-A0ABC8ALZ2-F1
#
_cell.length_a   1.000
_cell.length_b   1.000
_cell.length_c   1.000
_cell.angle_alpha   90.00
_cell.angle_beta   90.00
_cell.angle_gamma   90.00
#
_symmetry.space_group_name_H-M   'P 1'
#
loop_
_entity.id
_entity.type
_entity.pdbx_description
1 polymer ?
#
loop_
_entity_poly.entity_id
_entity_poly.type
_entity_poly.pdbx_seq_one_letter_code
_entity_poly.pdbx_strand_id
1 'polypeptide(L)' 'MSTHPLSDEHREAFWRRAGWDPLLPDAEREAIERRWDDESIDLAEIFGF' A
#
# COMPACT_ATOMS: atom_id res chain seq x y z
N MET A 1 -4.59 16.53 -1.80
CA MET A 1 -4.78 15.39 -2.72
C MET A 1 -3.64 15.42 -3.70
N SER A 2 -2.76 14.42 -3.65
CA SER A 2 -1.67 14.28 -4.60
C SER A 2 -2.24 14.09 -6.00
N THR A 3 -1.82 14.91 -6.95
CA THR A 3 -2.30 14.90 -8.35
C THR A 3 -1.64 13.82 -9.21
N HIS A 4 -0.82 12.96 -8.60
CA HIS A 4 -0.10 11.88 -9.27
C HIS A 4 -0.28 10.57 -8.51
N PRO A 5 -0.58 9.46 -9.21
CA PRO A 5 -0.57 8.14 -8.58
C PRO A 5 0.82 7.84 -8.04
N LEU A 6 0.88 7.11 -6.92
CA LEU A 6 2.13 6.64 -6.35
C LEU A 6 2.84 5.72 -7.35
N SER A 7 4.17 5.64 -7.25
CA SER A 7 4.91 4.64 -8.01
C SER A 7 4.62 3.25 -7.45
N ASP A 8 4.78 2.23 -8.30
CA ASP A 8 4.65 0.83 -7.86
C ASP A 8 5.65 0.49 -6.74
N GLU A 9 6.88 1.02 -6.81
CA GLU A 9 7.89 0.85 -5.77
C GLU A 9 7.47 1.45 -4.43
N HIS A 10 6.80 2.61 -4.44
CA HIS A 10 6.31 3.25 -3.21
C HIS A 10 5.16 2.44 -2.61
N ARG A 11 4.18 2.05 -3.43
CA ARG A 11 3.07 1.19 -3.01
C ARG A 11 3.58 -0.09 -2.38
N GLU A 12 4.49 -0.79 -3.05
CA GLU A 12 5.04 -2.06 -2.56
C GLU A 12 5.80 -1.87 -1.24
N ALA A 13 6.61 -0.80 -1.11
CA ALA A 13 7.31 -0.51 0.14
C ALA A 13 6.33 -0.28 1.30
N PHE A 14 5.22 0.44 1.07
CA PHE A 14 4.18 0.63 2.06
C PHE A 14 3.46 -0.68 2.40
N TRP A 15 3.06 -1.44 1.38
CA TRP A 15 2.39 -2.72 1.58
C TRP A 15 3.26 -3.68 2.39
N ARG A 16 4.57 -3.74 2.15
CA ARG A 16 5.50 -4.56 2.95
C ARG A 16 5.51 -4.15 4.42
N ARG A 17 5.46 -2.85 4.73
CA ARG A 17 5.31 -2.35 6.11
C ARG A 17 3.95 -2.76 6.72
N ALA A 18 2.91 -2.81 5.89
CA ALA A 18 1.58 -3.26 6.28
C ALA A 18 1.43 -4.79 6.35
N GLY A 19 2.50 -5.56 6.09
CA GLY A 19 2.53 -7.02 6.19
C GLY A 19 2.39 -7.78 4.87
N TRP A 20 2.46 -7.10 3.73
CA TRP A 20 2.50 -7.74 2.41
C TRP A 20 3.84 -8.45 2.20
N ASP A 21 3.78 -9.66 1.66
CA ASP A 21 4.95 -10.43 1.23
C ASP A 21 4.59 -11.16 -0.09
N PRO A 22 5.52 -11.25 -1.06
CA PRO A 22 5.26 -11.91 -2.33
C PRO A 22 4.97 -13.42 -2.20
N LEU A 23 5.29 -14.03 -1.05
CA LEU A 23 5.01 -15.44 -0.74
C LEU A 23 3.63 -15.64 -0.11
N LEU A 24 2.88 -14.57 0.20
CA LEU A 24 1.51 -14.69 0.67
C LEU A 24 0.60 -15.25 -0.44
N PRO A 25 -0.48 -15.97 -0.07
CA PRO A 25 -1.54 -16.33 -1.00
C PRO A 25 -2.09 -15.09 -1.73
N ASP A 26 -2.45 -15.25 -3.01
CA ASP A 26 -2.94 -14.15 -3.85
C ASP A 26 -4.10 -13.38 -3.20
N ALA A 27 -5.03 -14.10 -2.54
CA ALA A 27 -6.15 -13.48 -1.85
C ALA A 27 -5.73 -12.57 -0.69
N GLU A 28 -4.63 -12.90 0.02
CA GLU A 28 -4.11 -12.09 1.12
C GLU A 28 -3.35 -10.87 0.58
N ARG A 29 -2.57 -11.04 -0.49
CA ARG A 29 -1.90 -9.93 -1.19
C ARG A 29 -2.92 -8.92 -1.72
N GLU A 30 -3.93 -9.40 -2.45
CA GLU A 30 -5.01 -8.57 -2.98
C GLU A 30 -5.78 -7.84 -1.87
N ALA A 31 -5.97 -8.46 -0.71
CA ALA A 31 -6.66 -7.82 0.41
C ALA A 31 -5.86 -6.63 0.95
N ILE A 32 -4.53 -6.74 1.02
CA ILE A 32 -3.65 -5.64 1.44
C ILE A 32 -3.60 -4.55 0.37
N GLU A 33 -3.41 -4.94 -0.90
CA GLU A 33 -3.35 -4.01 -2.04
C GLU A 33 -4.66 -3.22 -2.20
N ARG A 34 -5.82 -3.85 -2.03
CA ARG A 34 -7.13 -3.17 -2.06
C ARG A 34 -7.40 -2.32 -0.84
N ARG A 35 -6.86 -2.70 0.33
CA ARG A 35 -7.00 -1.92 1.56
C ARG A 35 -6.20 -0.63 1.51
N TRP A 36 -5.05 -0.66 0.84
CA TRP A 36 -4.09 0.43 0.78
C TRP A 36 -3.92 0.92 -0.66
N ASP A 37 -4.93 1.65 -1.14
CA ASP A 37 -4.80 2.44 -2.36
C ASP A 37 -3.95 3.70 -2.13
N ASP A 38 -3.63 4.42 -3.20
CA ASP A 38 -2.75 5.59 -3.14
C ASP A 38 -3.26 6.67 -2.17
N GLU A 39 -4.58 6.90 -2.11
CA GLU A 39 -5.17 7.88 -1.20
C GLU A 39 -5.03 7.46 0.27
N SER A 40 -5.29 6.17 0.54
CA SER A 40 -5.18 5.60 1.88
C SER A 40 -3.74 5.55 2.36
N ILE A 41 -2.79 5.28 1.45
CA ILE A 41 -1.35 5.32 1.70
C ILE A 41 -0.91 6.74 2.05
N ASP A 42 -1.22 7.72 1.20
CA ASP A 42 -0.90 9.14 1.44
C ASP A 42 -1.45 9.60 2.80
N LEU A 43 -2.69 9.22 3.11
CA LEU A 43 -3.33 9.58 4.38
C LEU A 43 -2.65 8.92 5.58
N ALA A 44 -2.30 7.64 5.47
CA ALA A 44 -1.62 6.91 6.54
C ALA A 44 -0.23 7.47 6.84
N GLU A 45 0.52 7.87 5.80
CA GLU A 45 1.83 8.52 5.97
C GLU A 45 1.70 9.89 6.67
N ILE A 46 0.65 10.67 6.34
CA ILE A 46 0.34 11.93 7.04
C ILE A 46 0.09 11.69 8.53
N PHE A 47 -0.53 10.57 8.89
CA PHE A 47 -0.82 10.21 10.28
C PHE A 47 0.30 9.42 10.99
N GLY A 48 1.45 9.22 10.33
CA GLY A 48 2.64 8.63 10.94
C GLY A 48 2.64 7.10 11.03
N PHE A 49 1.91 6.43 10.14
CA PHE A 49 2.06 4.99 9.93
C PHE A 49 3.47 4.64 9.44
#